data_AF-A0A438NBE9-F1
#
_entry.id   AF-A0A438NBE9-F1
#
_cell.length_a   1.000
_cell.length_b   1.000
_cell.length_c   1.000
_cell.angle_alpha   90.00
_cell.angle_beta   90.00
_cell.angle_gamma   90.00
#
_symmetry.space_group_name_H-M   'P 1'
#
loop_
_entity.id
_entity.type
_entity.pdbx_description
1 polymer ?
#
loop_
_entity_poly.entity_id
_entity_poly.type
_entity_poly.pdbx_seq_one_letter_code
_entity_poly.pdbx_strand_id
1 'polypeptide(L)'
;MDSLGGEQISTVPSVLVNSYLKSRSRIFGQLNDLRKKGWANTAADEHFRKQRRQADEAGSNLRRVFFNMMRRIGDEMEEDTGAIALRNAAPRVLDLCAAPGGFIATALRYNPDATICGITLPEALGGHPLLIPQGQEDPRVTVEFFDITMLGSEFGLDPCEFTKLTLSTHRPYIGKSFDLVFCDGQVLRTHAAHRAADEGREKGERQRLSCSQMILALQRIREGGTLIMLLHKVESWHTLQILHTFFSFASIRLHKPKRYHATRSSFYLIATNVRATSSAAKTAITTWKALWKEATFGQDVKQNDLIELEVKKLLEDFGSQLIELAEPIWHVQHAALSRQPWTQ
;
A
#
# COMPACT_ATOMS: atom_id res chain seq x y z
N MET A 1 6.35 0.12 -7.60
CA MET A 1 6.27 0.43 -9.05
C MET A 1 5.93 1.89 -9.23
N ASP A 2 6.85 2.66 -9.82
CA ASP A 2 6.55 3.90 -10.55
C ASP A 2 7.37 3.78 -11.84
N SER A 3 6.70 3.41 -12.94
CA SER A 3 7.26 3.58 -14.27
C SER A 3 7.34 5.08 -14.55
N LEU A 4 8.56 5.62 -14.52
CA LEU A 4 8.88 6.87 -15.22
C LEU A 4 9.35 6.50 -16.62
N GLY A 5 8.43 5.94 -17.40
CA GLY A 5 8.68 5.44 -18.75
C GLY A 5 7.39 5.04 -19.43
N GLY A 6 7.05 5.78 -20.48
CA GLY A 6 5.95 5.53 -21.39
C GLY A 6 4.65 6.26 -21.00
N GLU A 7 4.09 7.03 -21.92
CA GLU A 7 2.66 7.33 -21.93
C GLU A 7 1.91 6.03 -21.62
N GLN A 8 1.28 5.95 -20.44
CA GLN A 8 0.31 4.90 -20.21
C GLN A 8 -0.78 5.11 -21.26
N ILE A 9 -0.95 4.14 -22.16
CA ILE A 9 -2.15 4.03 -22.98
C ILE A 9 -3.33 4.25 -22.03
N SER A 10 -4.02 5.37 -22.18
CA SER A 10 -5.00 5.81 -21.21
C SER A 10 -6.18 4.86 -21.26
N THR A 11 -6.35 4.06 -20.23
CA THR A 11 -7.51 3.15 -20.12
C THR A 11 -8.79 3.97 -19.97
N VAL A 12 -9.93 3.40 -20.39
CA VAL A 12 -11.25 4.04 -20.24
C VAL A 12 -11.48 4.57 -18.81
N PRO A 13 -11.23 3.78 -17.73
CA PRO A 13 -11.31 4.30 -16.36
C PRO A 13 -10.43 5.53 -16.10
N SER A 14 -9.18 5.49 -16.56
CA SER A 14 -8.24 6.59 -16.35
C SER A 14 -8.74 7.88 -17.00
N VAL A 15 -9.27 7.80 -18.23
CA VAL A 15 -9.82 8.97 -18.94
C VAL A 15 -10.99 9.57 -18.16
N LEU A 16 -11.96 8.74 -17.80
CA LEU A 16 -13.20 9.18 -17.16
C LEU A 16 -12.93 9.82 -15.79
N VAL A 17 -12.11 9.16 -14.95
CA VAL A 17 -11.75 9.67 -13.61
C VAL A 17 -10.98 10.98 -13.75
N ASN A 18 -9.98 11.06 -14.64
CA ASN A 18 -9.22 12.29 -14.84
C ASN A 18 -10.10 13.45 -15.33
N SER A 19 -11.03 13.20 -16.25
CA SER A 19 -11.97 14.21 -16.76
C SER A 19 -12.90 14.71 -15.65
N TYR A 20 -13.46 13.79 -14.87
CA TYR A 20 -14.31 14.11 -13.73
C TYR A 20 -13.59 14.98 -12.70
N LEU A 21 -12.37 14.59 -12.30
CA LEU A 21 -11.60 15.30 -11.29
C LEU A 21 -11.10 16.67 -11.79
N LYS A 22 -10.62 16.78 -13.02
CA LYS A 22 -10.15 18.07 -13.59
C LYS A 22 -11.25 19.11 -13.70
N SER A 23 -12.46 18.68 -14.03
CA SER A 23 -13.62 19.59 -14.12
C SER A 23 -14.13 20.06 -12.76
N ARG A 24 -13.73 19.42 -11.65
CA ARG A 24 -14.28 19.68 -10.31
C ARG A 24 -13.24 20.11 -9.27
N SER A 25 -11.95 19.86 -9.49
CA SER A 25 -10.88 20.28 -8.58
C SER A 25 -9.77 21.03 -9.32
N ARG A 26 -9.66 22.32 -9.01
CA ARG A 26 -8.64 23.20 -9.59
C ARG A 26 -7.23 22.72 -9.24
N ILE A 27 -7.01 22.31 -7.98
CA ILE A 27 -5.69 21.87 -7.53
C ILE A 27 -5.26 20.58 -8.24
N PHE A 28 -6.19 19.67 -8.53
CA PHE A 28 -5.89 18.47 -9.31
C PHE A 28 -5.46 18.82 -10.74
N GLY A 29 -6.15 19.75 -11.39
CA GLY A 29 -5.78 20.27 -12.71
C GLY A 29 -4.34 20.81 -12.72
N GLN A 30 -4.02 21.70 -11.77
CA GLN A 30 -2.69 22.29 -11.63
C GLN A 30 -1.60 21.23 -11.35
N LEU A 31 -1.88 20.28 -10.46
CA LEU A 31 -0.96 19.19 -10.16
C LEU A 31 -0.70 18.31 -11.38
N ASN A 32 -1.73 18.03 -12.17
CA ASN A 32 -1.59 17.23 -13.37
C ASN A 32 -0.70 17.94 -14.42
N ASP A 33 -0.80 19.26 -14.54
CA ASP A 33 0.06 20.03 -15.44
C ASP A 33 1.52 20.06 -14.96
N LEU A 34 1.77 20.20 -13.64
CA LEU A 34 3.12 20.07 -13.08
C LEU A 34 3.71 18.67 -13.30
N ARG A 35 2.91 17.62 -13.13
CA ARG A 35 3.36 16.24 -13.39
C ARG A 35 3.75 16.05 -14.85
N LYS A 36 2.98 16.60 -15.80
CA LYS A 36 3.32 16.59 -17.23
C LYS A 36 4.64 17.30 -17.51
N LYS A 37 4.88 18.48 -16.93
CA LYS A 37 6.18 19.17 -17.05
C LYS A 37 7.34 18.31 -16.57
N GLY A 38 7.17 17.68 -15.40
CA GLY A 38 8.17 16.77 -14.86
C GLY A 38 8.44 15.56 -15.75
N TRP A 39 7.41 14.95 -16.33
CA TRP A 39 7.56 13.80 -17.26
C TRP A 39 8.23 14.17 -18.58
N ALA A 40 8.08 15.41 -19.03
CA ALA A 40 8.76 15.90 -20.23
C ALA A 40 10.24 16.26 -19.99
N ASN A 41 10.73 16.19 -18.74
CA ASN A 41 12.07 16.61 -18.36
C ASN A 41 12.93 15.41 -17.93
N THR A 42 13.97 15.12 -18.70
CA THR A 42 14.92 14.01 -18.44
C THR A 42 15.64 14.13 -17.10
N ALA A 43 15.82 15.34 -16.57
CA ALA A 43 16.42 15.56 -15.24
C ALA A 43 15.54 14.99 -14.12
N ALA A 44 14.22 14.98 -14.29
CA ALA A 44 13.31 14.30 -13.37
C ALA A 44 13.61 12.79 -13.37
N ASP A 45 13.68 12.18 -14.56
CA ASP A 45 13.93 10.74 -14.69
C ASP A 45 15.27 10.34 -14.07
N GLU A 46 16.32 11.13 -14.28
CA GLU A 46 17.62 10.94 -13.65
C GLU A 46 17.55 11.03 -12.12
N HIS A 47 16.86 12.05 -11.60
CA HIS A 47 16.66 12.24 -10.16
C HIS A 47 16.00 11.02 -9.51
N PHE A 48 14.88 10.56 -10.09
CA PHE A 48 14.17 9.39 -9.57
C PHE A 48 14.95 8.09 -9.81
N ARG A 49 15.71 7.97 -10.90
CA ARG A 49 16.59 6.82 -11.17
C ARG A 49 17.70 6.71 -10.12
N LYS A 50 18.34 7.82 -9.76
CA LYS A 50 19.38 7.85 -8.72
C LYS A 50 18.81 7.43 -7.37
N GLN A 51 17.64 7.93 -6.99
CA GLN A 51 16.98 7.53 -5.74
C GLN A 51 16.61 6.05 -5.73
N ARG A 52 16.14 5.49 -6.86
CA ARG A 52 15.86 4.04 -6.96
C ARG A 52 17.12 3.21 -6.78
N ARG A 53 18.21 3.58 -7.44
CA ARG A 53 19.50 2.88 -7.33
C ARG A 53 20.03 2.89 -5.90
N GLN A 54 19.97 4.06 -5.26
CA GLN A 54 20.35 4.21 -3.86
C GLN A 54 19.49 3.33 -2.93
N ALA A 55 18.19 3.21 -3.18
CA ALA A 55 17.35 2.31 -2.40
C ALA A 55 17.72 0.83 -2.56
N ASP A 56 18.15 0.42 -3.75
CA ASP A 56 18.44 -0.99 -4.06
C ASP A 56 19.83 -1.43 -3.62
N GLU A 57 20.82 -0.56 -3.80
CA GLU A 57 22.23 -0.84 -3.48
C GLU A 57 22.58 -0.41 -2.04
N ALA A 58 21.58 -0.25 -1.18
CA ALA A 58 21.75 0.29 0.16
C ALA A 58 22.60 -0.61 1.07
N GLY A 59 23.86 -0.20 1.28
CA GLY A 59 24.71 -0.72 2.37
C GLY A 59 24.13 -0.41 3.75
N SER A 60 24.75 -0.96 4.81
CA SER A 60 24.27 -0.86 6.21
C SER A 60 23.91 0.56 6.66
N ASN A 61 24.72 1.56 6.30
CA ASN A 61 24.47 2.96 6.64
C ASN A 61 23.20 3.52 5.98
N LEU A 62 22.94 3.18 4.72
CA LEU A 62 21.78 3.68 3.97
C LEU A 62 20.48 2.98 4.40
N ARG A 63 20.55 1.71 4.84
CA ARG A 63 19.44 0.99 5.47
C ARG A 63 18.96 1.70 6.75
N ARG A 64 19.88 2.15 7.60
CA ARG A 64 19.56 2.94 8.80
C ARG A 64 18.92 4.29 8.45
N VAL A 65 19.31 4.90 7.32
CA VAL A 65 18.65 6.12 6.82
C VAL A 65 17.19 5.84 6.44
N PHE A 66 16.90 4.75 5.71
CA PHE A 66 15.52 4.39 5.37
C PHE A 66 14.68 4.05 6.60
N PHE A 67 15.22 3.31 7.55
CA PHE A 67 14.56 3.06 8.83
C PHE A 67 14.20 4.36 9.56
N ASN A 68 15.13 5.30 9.67
CA ASN A 68 14.88 6.59 10.30
C ASN A 68 13.90 7.46 9.50
N MET A 69 13.92 7.38 8.17
CA MET A 69 12.94 8.04 7.32
C MET A 69 11.53 7.52 7.58
N MET A 70 11.35 6.19 7.60
CA MET A 70 10.04 5.58 7.88
C MET A 70 9.55 5.90 9.30
N ARG A 71 10.44 5.93 10.29
CA ARG A 71 10.10 6.40 11.65
C ARG A 71 9.57 7.83 11.65
N ARG A 72 10.23 8.75 10.94
CA ARG A 72 9.81 10.15 10.84
C ARG A 72 8.48 10.30 10.10
N ILE A 73 8.22 9.47 9.08
CA ILE A 73 6.90 9.40 8.42
C ILE A 73 5.85 8.96 9.44
N GLY A 74 6.13 7.94 10.25
CA GLY A 74 5.24 7.48 11.30
C GLY A 74 4.97 8.55 12.37
N ASP A 75 6.01 9.26 12.82
CA ASP A 75 5.86 10.36 13.78
C ASP A 75 5.00 11.51 13.21
N GLU A 76 5.25 11.90 11.95
CA GLU A 76 4.46 12.93 11.25
C GLU A 76 3.00 12.50 11.08
N MET A 77 2.76 11.23 10.76
CA MET A 77 1.41 10.68 10.65
C MET A 77 0.68 10.67 11.99
N GLU A 78 1.36 10.31 13.08
CA GLU A 78 0.77 10.36 14.41
C GLU A 78 0.44 11.80 14.83
N GLU A 79 1.34 12.75 14.58
CA GLU A 79 1.11 14.16 14.87
C GLU A 79 -0.10 14.71 14.09
N ASP A 80 -0.21 14.40 12.80
CA ASP A 80 -1.28 14.91 11.94
C ASP A 80 -2.63 14.19 12.19
N THR A 81 -2.63 12.96 12.72
CA THR A 81 -3.82 12.10 12.67
C THR A 81 -4.19 11.38 13.98
N GLY A 82 -3.25 11.16 14.90
CA GLY A 82 -3.51 10.39 16.12
C GLY A 82 -3.89 8.93 15.85
N ALA A 83 -3.45 8.34 14.73
CA ALA A 83 -3.86 7.00 14.29
C ALA A 83 -3.02 5.86 14.89
N ILE A 84 -1.86 6.16 15.45
CA ILE A 84 -0.86 5.19 15.91
C ILE A 84 -0.87 5.09 17.44
N ALA A 85 -1.06 6.18 18.18
CA ALA A 85 -1.19 6.13 19.63
C ALA A 85 -2.57 5.58 20.03
N LEU A 86 -2.60 4.32 20.45
CA LEU A 86 -3.83 3.62 20.81
C LEU A 86 -4.16 3.86 22.28
N ARG A 87 -5.46 3.93 22.59
CA ARG A 87 -5.93 4.15 23.97
C ARG A 87 -5.91 2.88 24.84
N ASN A 88 -5.65 1.72 24.25
CA ASN A 88 -5.64 0.46 24.99
C ASN A 88 -4.33 0.34 25.79
N ALA A 89 -4.40 -0.25 26.99
CA ALA A 89 -3.23 -0.41 27.85
C ALA A 89 -2.12 -1.30 27.25
N ALA A 90 -2.47 -2.35 26.50
CA ALA A 90 -1.50 -3.26 25.87
C ALA A 90 -1.97 -3.65 24.46
N PRO A 91 -1.81 -2.77 23.46
CA PRO A 91 -2.33 -3.02 22.13
C PRO A 91 -1.51 -4.07 21.36
N ARG A 92 -2.18 -4.78 20.45
CA ARG A 92 -1.58 -5.72 19.51
C ARG A 92 -1.49 -5.06 18.14
N VAL A 93 -0.29 -5.00 17.58
CA VAL A 93 -0.02 -4.37 16.28
C VAL A 93 0.45 -5.44 15.30
N LEU A 94 0.00 -5.35 14.06
CA LEU A 94 0.49 -6.17 12.94
C LEU A 94 1.15 -5.27 11.90
N ASP A 95 2.38 -5.56 11.51
CA ASP A 95 3.08 -4.87 10.43
C ASP A 95 3.31 -5.81 9.24
N LEU A 96 2.54 -5.62 8.17
CA LEU A 96 2.67 -6.39 6.94
C LEU A 96 3.70 -5.73 6.03
N CYS A 97 4.68 -6.52 5.61
CA CYS A 97 5.90 -6.06 4.94
C CYS A 97 6.78 -5.19 5.85
N ALA A 98 7.02 -5.67 7.07
CA ALA A 98 7.57 -4.88 8.18
C ALA A 98 8.97 -4.30 7.96
N ALA A 99 9.86 -4.98 7.21
CA ALA A 99 11.21 -4.47 7.00
C ALA A 99 11.19 -3.14 6.21
N PRO A 100 11.95 -2.12 6.65
CA PRO A 100 13.08 -2.19 7.58
C PRO A 100 12.73 -2.04 9.07
N GLY A 101 11.47 -1.95 9.47
CA GLY A 101 11.01 -1.88 10.87
C GLY A 101 10.63 -0.48 11.35
N GLY A 102 10.49 0.48 10.44
CA GLY A 102 10.18 1.86 10.79
C GLY A 102 8.84 2.02 11.51
N PHE A 103 7.79 1.36 11.03
CA PHE A 103 6.47 1.40 11.68
C PHE A 103 6.41 0.58 12.96
N ILE A 104 7.12 -0.55 13.06
CA ILE A 104 7.36 -1.24 14.34
C ILE A 104 7.95 -0.27 15.38
N ALA A 105 9.01 0.45 15.01
CA ALA A 105 9.67 1.39 15.90
C ALA A 105 8.76 2.55 16.32
N THR A 106 7.96 3.08 15.40
CA THR A 106 6.96 4.11 15.71
C THR A 106 5.85 3.55 16.63
N ALA A 107 5.33 2.36 16.36
CA ALA A 107 4.31 1.72 17.17
C ALA A 107 4.77 1.50 18.62
N LEU A 108 5.99 0.98 18.84
CA LEU A 108 6.57 0.81 20.18
C LEU A 108 6.80 2.13 20.90
N ARG A 109 7.10 3.20 20.17
CA ARG A 109 7.30 4.54 20.76
C ARG A 109 6.01 5.10 21.33
N TYR A 110 4.92 5.01 20.57
CA TYR A 110 3.62 5.56 20.97
C TYR A 110 2.78 4.60 21.82
N ASN A 111 3.14 3.32 21.83
CA ASN A 111 2.50 2.28 22.62
C ASN A 111 3.57 1.42 23.31
N PRO A 112 4.14 1.88 24.44
CA PRO A 112 5.26 1.20 25.10
C PRO A 112 4.97 -0.25 25.50
N ASP A 113 3.71 -0.56 25.82
CA ASP A 113 3.26 -1.90 26.25
C ASP A 113 2.67 -2.72 25.09
N ALA A 114 2.88 -2.29 23.84
CA ALA A 114 2.37 -3.02 22.69
C ALA A 114 3.11 -4.35 22.47
N THR A 115 2.36 -5.34 21.97
CA THR A 115 2.96 -6.52 21.32
C THR A 115 2.81 -6.38 19.82
N ILE A 116 3.87 -6.70 19.08
CA ILE A 116 3.95 -6.50 17.64
C ILE A 116 4.20 -7.85 16.96
N CYS A 117 3.32 -8.18 16.04
CA CYS A 117 3.54 -9.24 15.06
C CYS A 117 3.92 -8.60 13.72
N GLY A 118 4.72 -9.27 12.91
CA GLY A 118 5.06 -8.79 11.57
C GLY A 118 5.22 -9.91 10.57
N ILE A 119 5.12 -9.57 9.29
CA ILE A 119 5.57 -10.44 8.22
C ILE A 119 6.47 -9.63 7.29
N THR A 120 7.60 -10.19 6.88
CA THR A 120 8.46 -9.53 5.90
C THR A 120 9.11 -10.51 4.92
N LEU A 121 9.49 -10.00 3.74
CA LEU A 121 10.14 -10.82 2.73
C LEU A 121 11.56 -11.20 3.21
N PRO A 122 11.96 -12.48 3.13
CA PRO A 122 13.32 -12.89 3.45
C PRO A 122 14.39 -12.15 2.62
N GLU A 123 15.54 -11.82 3.22
CA GLU A 123 16.67 -11.22 2.49
C GLU A 123 17.18 -12.12 1.36
N ALA A 124 17.14 -13.44 1.54
CA ALA A 124 17.49 -14.43 0.51
C ALA A 124 16.57 -14.38 -0.73
N LEU A 125 15.39 -13.76 -0.62
CA LEU A 125 14.48 -13.50 -1.72
C LEU A 125 14.55 -12.05 -2.20
N GLY A 126 15.58 -11.28 -1.81
CA GLY A 126 15.70 -9.87 -2.14
C GLY A 126 14.91 -8.94 -1.22
N GLY A 127 14.47 -9.42 -0.04
CA GLY A 127 13.94 -8.58 1.03
C GLY A 127 15.00 -7.68 1.69
N HIS A 128 14.55 -6.86 2.64
CA HIS A 128 15.42 -5.99 3.43
C HIS A 128 15.62 -6.55 4.84
N PRO A 129 16.76 -6.29 5.50
CA PRO A 129 16.91 -6.66 6.91
C PRO A 129 15.91 -5.90 7.77
N LEU A 130 15.42 -6.59 8.80
CA LEU A 130 14.57 -6.00 9.82
C LEU A 130 15.44 -5.31 10.88
N LEU A 131 15.12 -4.07 11.23
CA LEU A 131 15.75 -3.34 12.34
C LEU A 131 14.71 -3.13 13.45
N ILE A 132 15.00 -3.66 14.64
CA ILE A 132 14.17 -3.47 15.84
C ILE A 132 14.92 -2.54 16.81
N PRO A 133 14.31 -1.46 17.35
CA PRO A 133 15.03 -0.46 18.13
C PRO A 133 15.75 -1.02 19.36
N GLN A 134 15.15 -2.01 20.03
CA GLN A 134 15.68 -2.66 21.22
C GLN A 134 16.53 -3.92 20.90
N GLY A 135 16.78 -4.19 19.62
CA GLY A 135 17.45 -5.41 19.16
C GLY A 135 16.48 -6.52 18.77
N GLN A 136 17.00 -7.55 18.08
CA GLN A 136 16.18 -8.65 17.54
C GLN A 136 15.53 -9.53 18.62
N GLU A 137 15.98 -9.41 19.87
CA GLU A 137 15.48 -10.18 21.01
C GLU A 137 14.41 -9.44 21.83
N ASP A 138 13.89 -8.30 21.36
CA ASP A 138 12.78 -7.62 22.04
C ASP A 138 11.57 -8.57 22.15
N PRO A 139 11.18 -9.00 23.38
CA PRO A 139 10.16 -10.02 23.56
C PRO A 139 8.76 -9.54 23.12
N ARG A 140 8.59 -8.24 22.88
CA ARG A 140 7.34 -7.67 22.36
C ARG A 140 7.19 -7.87 20.86
N VAL A 141 8.26 -8.19 20.13
CA VAL A 141 8.25 -8.21 18.67
C VAL A 141 8.47 -9.64 18.15
N THR A 142 7.56 -10.11 17.30
CA THR A 142 7.68 -11.38 16.59
C THR A 142 7.45 -11.15 15.11
N VAL A 143 8.43 -11.46 14.26
CA VAL A 143 8.31 -11.28 12.81
C VAL A 143 8.57 -12.59 12.08
N GLU A 144 7.63 -12.98 11.24
CA GLU A 144 7.77 -14.13 10.34
C GLU A 144 8.39 -13.67 9.01
N PHE A 145 9.35 -14.44 8.50
CA PHE A 145 10.02 -14.16 7.23
C PHE A 145 9.41 -15.01 6.12
N PHE A 146 8.49 -14.43 5.36
CA PHE A 146 7.71 -15.14 4.34
C PHE A 146 7.25 -14.20 3.21
N ASP A 147 7.21 -14.70 1.98
CA ASP A 147 6.59 -13.98 0.86
C ASP A 147 5.06 -14.05 0.96
N ILE A 148 4.44 -12.99 1.49
CA ILE A 148 3.00 -12.93 1.73
C ILE A 148 2.14 -13.19 0.48
N THR A 149 2.71 -13.04 -0.73
CA THR A 149 2.00 -13.32 -1.99
C THR A 149 1.81 -14.80 -2.27
N MET A 150 2.43 -15.68 -1.48
CA MET A 150 2.46 -17.14 -1.68
C MET A 150 1.53 -17.91 -0.73
N LEU A 151 0.72 -17.24 0.11
CA LEU A 151 -0.15 -17.87 1.12
C LEU A 151 -1.44 -18.49 0.52
N GLY A 152 -1.30 -19.52 -0.31
CA GLY A 152 -2.42 -20.19 -0.99
C GLY A 152 -3.57 -20.52 -0.05
N SER A 153 -3.34 -21.34 0.99
CA SER A 153 -4.44 -21.75 1.88
C SER A 153 -5.09 -20.61 2.66
N GLU A 154 -4.37 -19.53 2.99
CA GLU A 154 -4.99 -18.34 3.59
C GLU A 154 -6.00 -17.68 2.64
N PHE A 155 -5.70 -17.72 1.34
CA PHE A 155 -6.51 -17.14 0.29
C PHE A 155 -7.65 -18.05 -0.21
N GLY A 156 -7.94 -19.15 0.50
CA GLY A 156 -9.11 -20.00 0.27
C GLY A 156 -8.93 -21.04 -0.83
N LEU A 157 -7.68 -21.38 -1.08
CA LEU A 157 -7.24 -22.32 -2.08
C LEU A 157 -7.02 -23.68 -1.36
N ASP A 158 -7.55 -24.78 -1.91
CA ASP A 158 -7.37 -26.13 -1.34
C ASP A 158 -5.97 -26.68 -1.72
N PRO A 159 -5.15 -27.16 -0.77
CA PRO A 159 -3.82 -27.73 -1.05
C PRO A 159 -3.74 -28.71 -2.24
N CYS A 160 -4.84 -29.38 -2.58
CA CYS A 160 -4.94 -30.29 -3.73
C CYS A 160 -5.03 -29.57 -5.09
N GLU A 161 -5.42 -28.28 -5.12
CA GLU A 161 -5.65 -27.49 -6.35
C GLU A 161 -4.36 -26.90 -6.96
N PHE A 162 -3.21 -26.91 -6.27
CA PHE A 162 -1.97 -26.26 -6.74
C PHE A 162 -0.77 -27.19 -6.63
N THR A 163 -0.75 -28.16 -7.52
CA THR A 163 0.39 -29.07 -7.74
C THR A 163 1.49 -28.45 -8.62
N LYS A 164 1.21 -27.33 -9.29
CA LYS A 164 2.13 -26.66 -10.25
C LYS A 164 2.91 -25.47 -9.70
N LEU A 165 2.39 -24.78 -8.68
CA LEU A 165 3.08 -23.68 -7.99
C LEU A 165 3.32 -24.09 -6.54
N THR A 166 4.52 -23.86 -6.02
CA THR A 166 4.84 -24.05 -4.59
C THR A 166 4.22 -22.95 -3.74
N LEU A 167 2.89 -22.91 -3.70
CA LEU A 167 2.12 -22.08 -2.77
C LEU A 167 2.16 -22.70 -1.37
N SER A 168 2.14 -21.85 -0.36
CA SER A 168 2.21 -22.26 1.04
C SER A 168 0.82 -22.55 1.61
N THR A 169 0.77 -23.57 2.46
CA THR A 169 -0.39 -23.88 3.30
C THR A 169 -0.38 -23.13 4.62
N HIS A 170 0.67 -22.36 4.89
CA HIS A 170 0.82 -21.57 6.11
C HIS A 170 -0.28 -20.51 6.24
N ARG A 171 -0.75 -20.30 7.48
CA ARG A 171 -1.82 -19.35 7.82
C ARG A 171 -1.36 -18.48 8.98
N PRO A 172 -0.54 -17.45 8.72
CA PRO A 172 0.11 -16.68 9.77
C PRO A 172 -0.92 -16.04 10.69
N TYR A 173 -0.61 -16.08 12.00
CA TYR A 173 -1.37 -15.44 13.06
C TYR A 173 -2.87 -15.79 13.10
N ILE A 174 -3.27 -16.98 12.64
CA ILE A 174 -4.65 -17.44 12.75
C ILE A 174 -5.11 -17.41 14.23
N GLY A 175 -6.34 -16.96 14.47
CA GLY A 175 -6.88 -16.80 15.83
C GLY A 175 -6.37 -15.58 16.60
N LYS A 176 -5.39 -14.83 16.07
CA LYS A 176 -5.00 -13.53 16.63
C LYS A 176 -5.86 -12.40 16.04
N SER A 177 -6.03 -11.33 16.82
CA SER A 177 -6.65 -10.10 16.37
C SER A 177 -5.78 -8.90 16.75
N PHE A 178 -5.77 -7.85 15.94
CA PHE A 178 -4.89 -6.70 16.11
C PHE A 178 -5.68 -5.40 16.18
N ASP A 179 -5.23 -4.50 17.05
CA ASP A 179 -5.80 -3.17 17.26
C ASP A 179 -5.39 -2.20 16.16
N LEU A 180 -4.18 -2.39 15.62
CA LEU A 180 -3.60 -1.60 14.52
C LEU A 180 -2.90 -2.53 13.52
N VAL A 181 -3.15 -2.31 12.23
CA VAL A 181 -2.48 -3.02 11.13
C VAL A 181 -1.83 -2.03 10.16
N PHE A 182 -0.54 -2.20 9.88
CA PHE A 182 0.17 -1.50 8.81
C PHE A 182 0.27 -2.36 7.55
N CYS A 183 0.05 -1.74 6.40
CA CYS A 183 0.19 -2.32 5.06
C CYS A 183 1.04 -1.38 4.19
N ASP A 184 2.36 -1.46 4.28
CA ASP A 184 3.31 -0.58 3.57
C ASP A 184 4.10 -1.32 2.47
N GLY A 185 3.66 -2.53 2.12
CA GLY A 185 4.35 -3.38 1.16
C GLY A 185 4.34 -2.83 -0.26
N GLN A 186 5.52 -2.80 -0.87
CA GLN A 186 5.71 -2.53 -2.30
C GLN A 186 6.46 -3.68 -2.97
N VAL A 187 6.19 -3.89 -4.27
CA VAL A 187 6.97 -4.82 -5.09
C VAL A 187 8.42 -4.31 -5.18
N LEU A 188 9.35 -5.08 -4.61
CA LEU A 188 10.77 -4.76 -4.59
C LEU A 188 11.44 -5.14 -5.92
N ARG A 189 12.31 -4.27 -6.44
CA ARG A 189 13.07 -4.58 -7.68
C ARG A 189 14.12 -5.66 -7.44
N THR A 190 14.66 -5.75 -6.24
CA THR A 190 15.59 -6.80 -5.79
C THR A 190 14.95 -8.20 -5.80
N HIS A 191 13.62 -8.28 -5.71
CA HIS A 191 12.89 -9.54 -5.82
C HIS A 191 12.64 -9.98 -7.28
N ALA A 192 13.00 -9.16 -8.28
CA ALA A 192 12.65 -9.42 -9.68
C ALA A 192 13.19 -10.75 -10.22
N ALA A 193 14.42 -11.13 -9.88
CA ALA A 193 15.00 -12.40 -10.33
C ALA A 193 14.20 -13.62 -9.82
N HIS A 194 13.69 -13.56 -8.59
CA HIS A 194 12.88 -14.63 -8.01
C HIS A 194 11.48 -14.69 -8.63
N ARG A 195 10.89 -13.55 -9.00
CA ARG A 195 9.60 -13.51 -9.70
C ARG A 195 9.70 -14.00 -11.14
N ALA A 196 10.81 -13.73 -11.81
CA ALA A 196 11.03 -14.12 -13.20
C ALA A 196 11.15 -15.64 -13.39
N ALA A 197 11.45 -16.39 -12.33
CA ALA A 197 11.44 -17.84 -12.33
C ALA A 197 10.02 -18.45 -12.46
N ASP A 198 8.98 -17.68 -12.15
CA ASP A 198 7.58 -18.07 -12.29
C ASP A 198 6.98 -17.37 -13.53
N GLU A 199 6.80 -18.10 -14.64
CA GLU A 199 6.26 -17.53 -15.88
C GLU A 199 4.90 -16.82 -15.64
N GLY A 200 4.80 -15.56 -16.07
CA GLY A 200 3.58 -14.75 -15.95
C GLY A 200 3.39 -14.02 -14.62
N ARG A 201 4.11 -14.41 -13.55
CA ARG A 201 4.01 -13.80 -12.20
C ARG A 201 4.24 -12.29 -12.19
N GLU A 202 5.18 -11.81 -13.00
CA GLU A 202 5.56 -10.40 -12.99
C GLU A 202 4.39 -9.45 -13.30
N LYS A 203 3.47 -9.85 -14.19
CA LYS A 203 2.34 -9.00 -14.59
C LYS A 203 1.31 -8.82 -13.47
N GLY A 204 1.09 -9.86 -12.67
CA GLY A 204 0.10 -9.87 -11.57
C GLY A 204 0.64 -9.43 -10.21
N GLU A 205 1.96 -9.29 -10.04
CA GLU A 205 2.57 -9.20 -8.71
C GLU A 205 2.08 -8.01 -7.87
N ARG A 206 1.84 -6.84 -8.47
CA ARG A 206 1.27 -5.71 -7.72
C ARG A 206 -0.10 -6.07 -7.14
N GLN A 207 -0.96 -6.68 -7.94
CA GLN A 207 -2.30 -7.07 -7.54
C GLN A 207 -2.24 -8.18 -6.49
N ARG A 208 -1.35 -9.15 -6.66
CA ARG A 208 -1.10 -10.19 -5.66
C ARG A 208 -0.71 -9.57 -4.32
N LEU A 209 0.31 -8.69 -4.30
CA LEU A 209 0.78 -8.05 -3.08
C LEU A 209 -0.28 -7.18 -2.41
N SER A 210 -1.00 -6.35 -3.17
CA SER A 210 -2.09 -5.52 -2.62
C SER A 210 -3.19 -6.39 -2.02
N CYS A 211 -3.64 -7.42 -2.74
CA CYS A 211 -4.69 -8.32 -2.25
C CYS A 211 -4.23 -9.09 -1.01
N SER A 212 -3.01 -9.63 -0.99
CA SER A 212 -2.45 -10.35 0.16
C SER A 212 -2.43 -9.48 1.42
N GLN A 213 -2.00 -8.21 1.30
CA GLN A 213 -2.03 -7.28 2.42
C GLN A 213 -3.45 -6.98 2.90
N MET A 214 -4.38 -6.68 1.99
CA MET A 214 -5.78 -6.37 2.33
C MET A 214 -6.51 -7.56 2.97
N ILE A 215 -6.31 -8.76 2.43
CA ILE A 215 -6.92 -10.00 2.95
C ILE A 215 -6.41 -10.29 4.36
N LEU A 216 -5.08 -10.34 4.56
CA LEU A 216 -4.50 -10.59 5.88
C LEU A 216 -4.90 -9.52 6.88
N ALA A 217 -4.82 -8.24 6.50
CA ALA A 217 -5.14 -7.15 7.39
C ALA A 217 -6.60 -7.22 7.85
N LEU A 218 -7.56 -7.41 6.93
CA LEU A 218 -8.98 -7.41 7.28
C LEU A 218 -9.40 -8.69 8.02
N GLN A 219 -8.74 -9.83 7.77
CA GLN A 219 -8.99 -11.07 8.52
C GLN A 219 -8.36 -11.08 9.92
N ARG A 220 -7.42 -10.17 10.21
CA ARG A 220 -6.70 -10.13 11.50
C ARG A 220 -6.94 -8.85 12.28
N ILE A 221 -7.53 -7.81 11.71
CA ILE A 221 -7.92 -6.62 12.46
C ILE A 221 -9.12 -6.92 13.37
N ARG A 222 -9.11 -6.38 14.58
CA ARG A 222 -10.27 -6.46 15.48
C ARG A 222 -11.40 -5.56 14.98
N GLU A 223 -12.63 -5.84 15.41
CA GLU A 223 -13.74 -4.92 15.22
C GLU A 223 -13.42 -3.56 15.88
N GLY A 224 -13.60 -2.47 15.13
CA GLY A 224 -13.24 -1.12 15.57
C GLY A 224 -11.74 -0.80 15.53
N GLY A 225 -10.91 -1.68 14.98
CA GLY A 225 -9.47 -1.45 14.83
C GLY A 225 -9.11 -0.36 13.82
N THR A 226 -7.81 -0.06 13.74
CA THR A 226 -7.23 0.89 12.77
C THR A 226 -6.36 0.17 11.75
N LEU A 227 -6.48 0.54 10.48
CA LEU A 227 -5.64 0.07 9.38
C LEU A 227 -4.99 1.27 8.69
N ILE A 228 -3.69 1.18 8.47
CA ILE A 228 -2.89 2.19 7.77
C ILE A 228 -2.26 1.53 6.56
N MET A 229 -2.55 2.04 5.36
CA MET A 229 -2.15 1.41 4.10
C MET A 229 -1.52 2.40 3.14
N LEU A 230 -0.37 2.03 2.59
CA LEU A 230 0.28 2.78 1.53
C LEU A 230 -0.45 2.58 0.20
N LEU A 231 -0.84 3.69 -0.41
CA LEU A 231 -1.47 3.74 -1.72
C LEU A 231 -0.74 4.74 -2.62
N HIS A 232 -1.01 4.67 -3.91
CA HIS A 232 -0.41 5.53 -4.93
C HIS A 232 -1.47 6.09 -5.84
N LYS A 233 -1.30 7.35 -6.27
CA LYS A 233 -2.17 8.06 -7.21
C LYS A 233 -3.65 7.95 -6.81
N VAL A 234 -4.11 8.93 -6.02
CA VAL A 234 -5.50 8.98 -5.54
C VAL A 234 -6.49 8.84 -6.70
N GLU A 235 -6.15 9.35 -7.88
CA GLU A 235 -6.94 9.32 -9.11
C GLU A 235 -6.90 8.00 -9.91
N SER A 236 -6.12 7.00 -9.48
CA SER A 236 -6.03 5.74 -10.21
C SER A 236 -7.24 4.85 -9.90
N TRP A 237 -7.77 4.17 -10.92
CA TRP A 237 -8.97 3.34 -10.77
C TRP A 237 -8.88 2.32 -9.62
N HIS A 238 -7.75 1.62 -9.53
CA HIS A 238 -7.50 0.66 -8.44
C HIS A 238 -7.57 1.31 -7.05
N THR A 239 -6.95 2.48 -6.89
CA THR A 239 -6.99 3.22 -5.63
C THR A 239 -8.41 3.71 -5.31
N LEU A 240 -9.17 4.20 -6.29
CA LEU A 240 -10.58 4.58 -6.09
C LEU A 240 -11.41 3.40 -5.58
N GLN A 241 -11.24 2.22 -6.19
CA GLN A 241 -11.95 1.01 -5.78
C GLN A 241 -11.62 0.63 -4.33
N ILE A 242 -10.34 0.72 -3.93
CA ILE A 242 -9.92 0.45 -2.55
C ILE A 242 -10.56 1.48 -1.59
N LEU A 243 -10.46 2.77 -1.90
CA LEU A 243 -11.01 3.83 -1.04
C LEU A 243 -12.52 3.69 -0.87
N HIS A 244 -13.25 3.48 -1.97
CA HIS A 244 -14.69 3.27 -1.95
C HIS A 244 -15.08 2.00 -1.17
N THR A 245 -14.30 0.92 -1.32
CA THR A 245 -14.51 -0.32 -0.57
C THR A 245 -14.35 -0.08 0.93
N PHE A 246 -13.25 0.53 1.38
CA PHE A 246 -13.06 0.84 2.81
C PHE A 246 -14.09 1.85 3.35
N PHE A 247 -14.52 2.82 2.55
CA PHE A 247 -15.58 3.77 2.92
C PHE A 247 -16.88 3.07 3.33
N SER A 248 -17.18 1.90 2.75
CA SER A 248 -18.41 1.15 3.06
C SER A 248 -18.41 0.49 4.45
N PHE A 249 -17.24 0.30 5.09
CA PHE A 249 -17.13 -0.39 6.37
C PHE A 249 -16.15 0.23 7.38
N ALA A 250 -15.56 1.39 7.10
CA ALA A 250 -14.64 2.10 7.98
C ALA A 250 -14.77 3.62 7.83
N SER A 251 -14.32 4.36 8.84
CA SER A 251 -14.08 5.80 8.72
C SER A 251 -12.72 6.02 8.09
N ILE A 252 -12.66 6.68 6.92
CA ILE A 252 -11.41 6.85 6.18
C ILE A 252 -10.94 8.31 6.18
N ARG A 253 -9.62 8.49 6.19
CA ARG A 253 -8.93 9.74 5.92
C ARG A 253 -7.63 9.45 5.20
N LEU A 254 -7.09 10.43 4.48
CA LEU A 254 -5.83 10.30 3.76
C LEU A 254 -4.74 11.13 4.44
N HIS A 255 -3.52 10.63 4.43
CA HIS A 255 -2.35 11.34 4.93
C HIS A 255 -1.23 11.32 3.89
N LYS A 256 -0.65 12.48 3.60
CA LYS A 256 0.52 12.60 2.75
C LYS A 256 1.67 13.21 3.55
N PRO A 257 2.78 12.48 3.74
CA PRO A 257 3.93 13.06 4.42
C PRO A 257 4.48 14.26 3.64
N LYS A 258 4.74 15.35 4.36
CA LYS A 258 5.19 16.64 3.83
C LYS A 258 6.71 16.70 3.74
N ARG A 259 7.42 15.97 4.62
CA ARG A 259 8.89 15.98 4.68
C ARG A 259 9.52 14.98 3.72
N TYR A 260 9.01 13.76 3.70
CA TYR A 260 9.51 12.67 2.86
C TYR A 260 8.46 12.26 1.84
N HIS A 261 8.89 11.84 0.65
CA HIS A 261 7.98 11.39 -0.41
C HIS A 261 6.90 12.41 -0.83
N ALA A 262 7.02 13.68 -0.45
CA ALA A 262 6.05 14.71 -0.78
C ALA A 262 5.89 14.91 -2.31
N THR A 263 6.96 14.75 -3.08
CA THR A 263 6.91 14.79 -4.56
C THR A 263 6.34 13.53 -5.19
N ARG A 264 6.32 12.40 -4.46
CA ARG A 264 5.82 11.11 -4.96
C ARG A 264 4.31 11.08 -5.03
N SER A 265 3.78 10.13 -5.81
CA SER A 265 2.35 9.83 -5.87
C SER A 265 1.83 9.07 -4.64
N SER A 266 2.73 8.60 -3.77
CA SER A 266 2.40 7.82 -2.59
C SER A 266 1.74 8.66 -1.50
N PHE A 267 0.82 8.03 -0.78
CA PHE A 267 0.11 8.56 0.38
C PHE A 267 -0.42 7.38 1.22
N TYR A 268 -0.92 7.65 2.42
CA TYR A 268 -1.48 6.66 3.31
C TYR A 268 -2.99 6.80 3.40
N LEU A 269 -3.72 5.71 3.20
CA LEU A 269 -5.08 5.54 3.70
C LEU A 269 -4.98 5.22 5.20
N ILE A 270 -5.77 5.93 6.00
CA ILE A 270 -6.00 5.62 7.40
C ILE A 270 -7.48 5.28 7.55
N ALA A 271 -7.78 4.01 7.82
CA ALA A 271 -9.12 3.50 8.06
C ALA A 271 -9.27 3.18 9.55
N THR A 272 -10.12 3.92 10.26
CA THR A 272 -10.44 3.69 11.68
C THR A 272 -11.84 3.12 11.82
N ASN A 273 -12.17 2.61 13.02
CA ASN A 273 -13.47 2.00 13.31
C ASN A 273 -13.83 0.90 12.30
N VAL A 274 -12.84 0.08 11.91
CA VAL A 274 -13.02 -0.92 10.86
C VAL A 274 -14.02 -1.97 11.31
N ARG A 275 -15.13 -2.09 10.56
CA ARG A 275 -16.17 -3.10 10.80
C ARG A 275 -15.87 -4.41 10.08
N ALA A 276 -14.84 -5.10 10.54
CA ALA A 276 -14.27 -6.29 9.88
C ALA A 276 -15.26 -7.45 9.73
N THR A 277 -16.28 -7.53 10.60
CA THR A 277 -17.30 -8.58 10.56
C THR A 277 -18.53 -8.26 9.69
N SER A 278 -18.60 -7.04 9.16
CA SER A 278 -19.70 -6.58 8.30
C SER A 278 -19.81 -7.36 6.99
N SER A 279 -21.00 -7.37 6.38
CA SER A 279 -21.22 -8.00 5.07
C SER A 279 -20.32 -7.39 3.99
N ALA A 280 -20.16 -6.07 3.98
CA ALA A 280 -19.29 -5.36 3.04
C ALA A 280 -17.82 -5.79 3.18
N ALA A 281 -17.29 -5.90 4.40
CA ALA A 281 -15.94 -6.38 4.65
C ALA A 281 -15.74 -7.84 4.20
N LYS A 282 -16.73 -8.72 4.45
CA LYS A 282 -16.70 -10.12 3.99
C LYS A 282 -16.71 -10.22 2.46
N THR A 283 -17.54 -9.43 1.79
CA THR A 283 -17.57 -9.34 0.33
C THR A 283 -16.23 -8.86 -0.21
N ALA A 284 -15.62 -7.84 0.41
CA ALA A 284 -14.31 -7.33 0.02
C ALA A 284 -13.21 -8.42 0.10
N ILE A 285 -13.18 -9.22 1.17
CA ILE A 285 -12.25 -10.36 1.30
C ILE A 285 -12.45 -11.36 0.16
N THR A 286 -13.70 -11.73 -0.13
CA THR A 286 -14.01 -12.67 -1.22
C THR A 286 -13.54 -12.12 -2.58
N THR A 287 -13.82 -10.84 -2.85
CA THR A 287 -13.36 -10.17 -4.08
C THR A 287 -11.84 -10.15 -4.18
N TRP A 288 -11.13 -9.78 -3.12
CA TRP A 288 -9.66 -9.74 -3.14
C TRP A 288 -9.04 -11.13 -3.28
N LYS A 289 -9.65 -12.17 -2.69
CA LYS A 289 -9.21 -13.57 -2.89
C LYS A 289 -9.36 -13.98 -4.37
N ALA A 290 -10.48 -13.64 -5.00
CA ALA A 290 -10.69 -13.89 -6.42
C ALA A 290 -9.68 -13.14 -7.30
N LEU A 291 -9.46 -11.85 -7.03
CA LEU A 291 -8.48 -11.01 -7.74
C LEU A 291 -7.04 -11.51 -7.55
N TRP A 292 -6.70 -12.01 -6.36
CA TRP A 292 -5.40 -12.64 -6.11
C TRP A 292 -5.26 -13.95 -6.89
N LYS A 293 -6.30 -14.79 -6.93
CA LYS A 293 -6.33 -16.05 -7.69
C LYS A 293 -6.15 -15.78 -9.19
N GLU A 294 -6.90 -14.81 -9.73
CA GLU A 294 -6.77 -14.36 -11.12
C GLU A 294 -5.35 -13.89 -11.44
N ALA A 295 -4.78 -13.02 -10.59
CA ALA A 295 -3.43 -12.50 -10.77
C ALA A 295 -2.32 -13.55 -10.60
N THR A 296 -2.63 -14.69 -9.96
CA THR A 296 -1.67 -15.77 -9.70
C THR A 296 -1.67 -16.82 -10.81
N PHE A 297 -2.85 -17.19 -11.33
CA PHE A 297 -2.95 -18.27 -12.32
C PHE A 297 -3.14 -17.79 -13.76
N GLY A 298 -3.46 -16.51 -13.97
CA GLY A 298 -3.76 -15.97 -15.30
C GLY A 298 -5.04 -16.57 -15.85
N GLN A 299 -6.18 -15.90 -15.64
CA GLN A 299 -7.36 -16.16 -16.45
C GLN A 299 -7.47 -15.07 -17.52
N ASP A 300 -8.07 -15.41 -18.67
CA ASP A 300 -8.40 -14.44 -19.69
C ASP A 300 -9.25 -13.34 -19.06
N VAL A 301 -8.68 -12.13 -19.01
CA VAL A 301 -9.39 -10.93 -18.61
C VAL A 301 -10.49 -10.75 -19.65
N LYS A 302 -11.71 -11.20 -19.33
CA LYS A 302 -12.87 -10.82 -20.12
C LYS A 302 -12.91 -9.30 -20.11
N GLN A 303 -12.89 -8.70 -21.30
CA GLN A 303 -13.09 -7.28 -21.45
C GLN A 303 -14.39 -6.94 -20.74
N ASN A 304 -14.31 -6.16 -19.66
CA ASN A 304 -15.50 -5.77 -18.92
C ASN A 304 -16.20 -4.69 -19.74
N ASP A 305 -17.13 -5.10 -20.61
CA ASP A 305 -17.92 -4.21 -21.46
C ASP A 305 -18.72 -3.18 -20.64
N LEU A 306 -18.87 -3.39 -19.33
CA LEU A 306 -19.58 -2.50 -18.41
C LEU A 306 -18.65 -1.58 -17.61
N ILE A 307 -17.33 -1.61 -17.84
CA ILE A 307 -16.36 -0.84 -17.04
C ILE A 307 -16.64 0.66 -17.04
N GLU A 308 -17.11 1.22 -18.16
CA GLU A 308 -17.46 2.64 -18.24
C GLU A 308 -18.65 2.96 -17.32
N LEU A 309 -19.67 2.10 -17.29
CA LEU A 309 -20.83 2.27 -16.42
C LEU A 309 -20.44 2.13 -14.94
N GLU A 310 -19.57 1.18 -14.61
CA GLU A 310 -19.03 1.00 -13.26
C GLU A 310 -18.28 2.25 -12.78
N VAL A 311 -17.43 2.82 -13.63
CA VAL A 311 -16.67 4.03 -13.31
C VAL A 311 -17.61 5.22 -13.11
N LYS A 312 -18.58 5.41 -13.99
CA LYS A 312 -19.58 6.49 -13.86
C LYS A 312 -20.37 6.37 -12.57
N LYS A 313 -20.89 5.18 -12.27
CA LYS A 313 -21.64 4.91 -11.04
C LYS A 313 -20.81 5.17 -9.79
N LEU A 314 -19.55 4.71 -9.76
CA LEU A 314 -18.66 4.99 -8.63
C LEU A 314 -18.41 6.50 -8.45
N LEU A 315 -18.23 7.24 -9.54
CA LEU A 315 -18.03 8.69 -9.48
C LEU A 315 -19.31 9.45 -9.08
N GLU A 316 -20.49 8.94 -9.42
CA GLU A 316 -21.77 9.46 -8.95
C GLU A 316 -21.93 9.22 -7.43
N ASP A 317 -21.60 8.01 -6.97
CA ASP A 317 -21.79 7.58 -5.57
C ASP A 317 -20.72 8.15 -4.61
N PHE A 318 -19.47 8.29 -5.06
CA PHE A 318 -18.31 8.58 -4.20
C PHE A 318 -17.43 9.74 -4.70
N GLY A 319 -17.71 10.31 -5.89
CA GLY A 319 -16.81 11.29 -6.51
C GLY A 319 -16.62 12.59 -5.73
N SER A 320 -17.66 13.10 -5.06
CA SER A 320 -17.57 14.30 -4.22
C SER A 320 -16.71 14.04 -2.98
N GLN A 321 -16.99 12.95 -2.25
CA GLN A 321 -16.21 12.53 -1.08
C GLN A 321 -14.77 12.21 -1.45
N LEU A 322 -14.53 11.62 -2.63
CA LEU A 322 -13.18 11.38 -3.15
C LEU A 322 -12.41 12.70 -3.27
N ILE A 323 -13.02 13.76 -3.81
CA ILE A 323 -12.38 15.07 -3.95
C ILE A 323 -12.03 15.63 -2.57
N GLU A 324 -12.97 15.62 -1.62
CA GLU A 324 -12.74 16.09 -0.24
C GLU A 324 -11.56 15.38 0.43
N LEU A 325 -11.45 14.05 0.25
CA LEU A 325 -10.34 13.25 0.75
C LEU A 325 -9.02 13.55 0.03
N ALA A 326 -9.08 13.79 -1.28
CA ALA A 326 -7.91 13.86 -2.15
C ALA A 326 -7.25 15.24 -2.21
N GLU A 327 -8.02 16.33 -2.05
CA GLU A 327 -7.47 17.68 -2.19
C GLU A 327 -6.29 17.98 -1.25
N PRO A 328 -6.32 17.63 0.04
CA PRO A 328 -5.15 17.81 0.92
C PRO A 328 -3.90 17.08 0.41
N ILE A 329 -4.09 15.89 -0.16
CA ILE A 329 -3.00 15.07 -0.74
C ILE A 329 -2.43 15.75 -1.98
N TRP A 330 -3.29 16.27 -2.85
CA TRP A 330 -2.86 16.99 -4.04
C TRP A 330 -2.19 18.32 -3.72
N HIS A 331 -2.65 19.05 -2.70
CA HIS A 331 -2.02 20.28 -2.24
C HIS A 331 -0.57 20.05 -1.78
N VAL A 332 -0.34 19.04 -0.93
CA VAL A 332 1.01 18.70 -0.45
C VAL A 332 1.90 18.29 -1.64
N GLN A 333 1.39 17.47 -2.56
CA GLN A 333 2.18 17.08 -3.73
C GLN A 333 2.50 18.26 -4.65
N HIS A 334 1.51 19.10 -4.94
CA HIS A 334 1.66 20.26 -5.79
C HIS A 334 2.69 21.22 -5.20
N ALA A 335 2.61 21.54 -3.91
CA ALA A 335 3.56 22.42 -3.23
C ALA A 335 4.99 21.87 -3.21
N ALA A 336 5.15 20.55 -3.12
CA ALA A 336 6.46 19.91 -3.19
C ALA A 336 7.02 19.89 -4.61
N LEU A 337 6.17 19.60 -5.61
CA LEU A 337 6.56 19.58 -7.01
C LEU A 337 6.89 20.98 -7.51
N SER A 338 6.10 22.02 -7.22
CA SER A 338 6.35 23.38 -7.71
C SER A 338 7.72 23.98 -7.33
N ARG A 339 8.37 23.40 -6.31
CA ARG A 339 9.71 23.79 -5.84
C ARG A 339 10.84 23.02 -6.52
N GLN A 340 10.54 22.01 -7.34
CA GLN A 340 11.55 21.22 -8.02
C GLN A 340 12.05 21.93 -9.28
N PRO A 341 13.36 21.92 -9.56
CA PRO A 341 13.91 22.60 -10.73
C PRO A 341 13.43 22.00 -12.05
N TRP A 342 13.11 20.69 -12.08
CA TRP A 342 12.63 19.99 -13.29
C TRP A 342 11.12 20.14 -13.57
N THR A 343 10.42 20.95 -12.78
CA THR A 343 8.99 21.26 -12.98
C THR A 343 8.70 22.74 -13.21
N GLN A 344 9.75 23.57 -13.22
CA GLN A 344 9.63 25.01 -13.50
C GLN A 344 9.34 25.22 -14.99
#